data_AF-A0A9D5AF83-F1
#
_entry.id   AF-A0A9D5AF83-F1
#
_cell.length_a   1.000
_cell.length_b   1.000
_cell.length_c   1.000
_cell.angle_alpha   90.00
_cell.angle_beta   90.00
_cell.angle_gamma   90.00
#
_symmetry.space_group_name_H-M   'P 1'
#
loop_
_entity.id
_entity.type
_entity.pdbx_description
1 polymer ?
#
loop_
_entity_poly.entity_id
_entity_poly.type
_entity_poly.pdbx_seq_one_letter_code
_entity_poly.pdbx_strand_id
1 'polypeptide(L)'
;MGSACTSMFNNSVYPSEFYGPTGPEASQAQAFTFLVRDQRLGANVGSAQGPIGLDKYLIKSPIREVIFGGETMGFWNLCAP
;
A
#
# COMPACT_ATOMS: atom_id res chain seq x y z
N MET A 1 21.11 12.98 0.52
CA MET A 1 20.33 12.10 -0.38
C MET A 1 20.62 12.50 -1.83
N GLY A 2 20.99 11.55 -2.70
CA GLY A 2 21.25 11.84 -4.11
C GLY A 2 19.97 12.06 -4.92
N SER A 3 20.09 12.76 -6.05
CA SER A 3 18.97 13.15 -6.94
C SER A 3 18.12 11.96 -7.46
N ALA A 4 18.69 10.75 -7.50
CA ALA A 4 17.95 9.55 -7.88
C ALA A 4 16.96 9.09 -6.79
N CYS A 5 17.30 9.24 -5.50
CA CYS A 5 16.42 8.84 -4.41
C CYS A 5 15.19 9.75 -4.31
N THR A 6 15.34 11.04 -4.60
CA THR A 6 14.21 11.98 -4.59
C THR A 6 13.22 11.69 -5.71
N SER A 7 13.70 11.35 -6.91
CA SER A 7 12.81 10.97 -8.02
C SER A 7 12.07 9.66 -7.77
N MET A 8 12.63 8.72 -7.01
CA MET A 8 12.06 7.39 -6.81
C MET A 8 11.05 7.31 -5.64
N PHE A 9 11.07 8.28 -4.71
CA PHE A 9 10.28 8.22 -3.48
C PHE A 9 9.50 9.50 -3.15
N ASN A 10 9.78 10.64 -3.78
CA ASN A 10 9.14 11.91 -3.44
C ASN A 10 8.08 12.30 -4.48
N ASN A 11 6.80 12.10 -4.15
CA ASN A 11 5.68 12.47 -5.01
C ASN A 11 5.23 13.95 -4.89
N SER A 12 5.89 14.76 -4.06
CA SER A 12 5.54 16.19 -3.90
C SER A 12 6.34 17.08 -4.86
N VAL A 13 7.64 16.85 -4.97
CA VAL A 13 8.55 17.53 -5.90
C VAL A 13 8.51 16.86 -7.27
N TYR A 14 8.24 15.55 -7.33
CA TYR A 14 8.00 14.81 -8.56
C TYR A 14 6.57 14.27 -8.57
N PRO A 15 5.57 15.07 -8.98
CA PRO A 15 4.18 14.66 -8.87
C PRO A 15 3.87 13.45 -9.75
N SER A 16 3.16 12.49 -9.16
CA SER A 16 2.82 11.22 -9.81
C SER A 16 1.96 11.40 -11.06
N GLU A 17 1.25 12.52 -11.19
CA GLU A 17 0.49 12.90 -12.39
C GLU A 17 1.37 13.12 -13.62
N PHE A 18 2.60 13.62 -13.43
CA PHE A 18 3.54 13.91 -14.52
C PHE A 18 4.58 12.82 -14.70
N TYR A 19 4.99 12.15 -13.63
CA TYR A 19 6.10 11.19 -13.62
C TYR A 19 5.68 9.74 -13.41
N GLY A 20 4.38 9.49 -13.24
CA GLY A 20 3.85 8.18 -12.89
C GLY A 20 4.02 7.87 -11.39
N PRO A 21 3.39 6.79 -10.89
CA PRO A 21 3.46 6.43 -9.48
C PRO A 21 4.88 5.96 -9.11
N THR A 22 5.34 6.35 -7.92
CA THR A 22 6.53 5.75 -7.32
C THR A 22 6.30 4.26 -7.04
N GLY A 23 7.38 3.49 -6.86
CA GLY A 23 7.29 2.07 -6.51
C GLY A 23 6.38 1.79 -5.30
N PRO A 24 6.51 2.54 -4.19
CA PRO A 24 5.60 2.45 -3.06
C PRO A 24 4.12 2.76 -3.42
N GLU A 25 3.86 3.78 -4.25
CA GLU A 25 2.50 4.13 -4.70
C GLU A 25 1.85 3.01 -5.51
N ALA A 26 2.59 2.43 -6.45
CA ALA A 26 2.08 1.33 -7.27
C ALA A 26 1.74 0.09 -6.42
N SER A 27 2.59 -0.25 -5.44
CA SER A 27 2.38 -1.40 -4.56
C SER A 27 1.14 -1.24 -3.67
N GLN A 28 0.96 -0.06 -3.06
CA GLN A 28 -0.22 0.21 -2.25
C GLN A 28 -1.50 0.30 -3.10
N ALA A 29 -1.45 0.92 -4.28
CA ALA A 29 -2.59 1.01 -5.19
C ALA A 29 -3.06 -0.38 -5.66
N GLN A 30 -2.13 -1.31 -5.89
CA GLN A 30 -2.47 -2.70 -6.22
C GLN A 30 -3.22 -3.37 -5.06
N ALA A 31 -2.71 -3.27 -3.83
CA ALA A 31 -3.37 -3.84 -2.65
C ALA A 31 -4.77 -3.25 -2.43
N PHE A 32 -4.92 -1.93 -2.59
CA PHE A 32 -6.22 -1.26 -2.50
C PHE A 32 -7.20 -1.73 -3.58
N THR A 33 -6.74 -1.91 -4.82
CA THR A 33 -7.58 -2.40 -5.92
C THR A 33 -8.17 -3.77 -5.59
N PHE A 34 -7.36 -4.69 -5.05
CA PHE A 34 -7.86 -6.00 -4.63
C PHE A 34 -8.77 -5.94 -3.40
N LEU A 35 -8.46 -5.08 -2.43
CA LEU A 35 -9.32 -4.88 -1.27
C LEU A 35 -10.72 -4.41 -1.71
N VAL A 36 -10.80 -3.36 -2.53
CA VAL A 36 -12.08 -2.82 -3.02
C VAL A 36 -12.80 -3.85 -3.88
N ARG A 37 -12.09 -4.57 -4.75
CA ARG A 37 -12.67 -5.64 -5.56
C ARG A 37 -13.30 -6.71 -4.67
N ASP A 38 -12.55 -7.24 -3.70
CA ASP A 38 -13.00 -8.37 -2.90
C ASP A 38 -14.09 -7.93 -1.90
N GLN A 39 -14.05 -6.69 -1.40
CA GLN A 39 -15.14 -6.11 -0.62
C GLN A 39 -16.43 -6.01 -1.45
N ARG A 40 -16.34 -5.58 -2.72
CA ARG A 40 -17.49 -5.54 -3.64
C ARG A 40 -18.03 -6.92 -3.98
N LEU A 41 -17.19 -7.95 -3.92
CA LEU A 41 -17.60 -9.36 -4.07
C LEU A 41 -18.18 -9.97 -2.78
N GLY A 42 -18.27 -9.19 -1.69
CA GLY A 42 -18.86 -9.61 -0.43
C GLY A 42 -17.87 -10.25 0.55
N ALA A 43 -16.56 -10.19 0.30
CA ALA A 43 -15.56 -10.66 1.26
C ALA A 43 -15.46 -9.70 2.45
N ASN A 44 -15.38 -10.25 3.67
CA ASN A 44 -15.08 -9.47 4.86
C ASN A 44 -13.58 -9.15 4.92
N VAL A 45 -13.20 -7.99 4.40
CA VAL A 45 -11.79 -7.54 4.33
C VAL A 45 -11.14 -7.29 5.69
N GLY A 46 -11.91 -7.16 6.77
CA GLY A 46 -11.39 -6.93 8.13
C GLY A 46 -11.15 -8.20 8.95
N SER A 47 -11.56 -9.36 8.45
CA SER A 47 -11.39 -10.65 9.11
C SER A 47 -10.96 -11.76 8.14
N ALA A 48 -10.46 -11.37 6.97
CA ALA A 48 -10.07 -12.32 5.94
C ALA A 48 -8.68 -12.87 6.29
N GLN A 49 -8.63 -14.04 6.90
CA GLN A 49 -7.36 -14.67 7.21
C GLN A 49 -6.64 -15.13 5.94
N GLY A 50 -5.39 -14.69 5.75
CA GLY A 50 -4.51 -15.11 4.67
C GLY A 50 -3.88 -16.48 4.92
N PRO A 51 -3.14 -17.02 3.94
CA PRO A 51 -2.57 -18.37 3.99
C PRO A 51 -1.48 -18.55 5.07
N ILE A 52 -0.92 -17.45 5.59
CA ILE A 52 0.12 -17.43 6.63
C ILE A 52 -0.41 -17.13 8.04
N GLY A 53 -1.74 -17.14 8.22
CA GLY A 53 -2.38 -16.86 9.52
C GLY A 53 -2.46 -15.38 9.90
N LEU A 54 -1.83 -14.48 9.13
CA LEU A 54 -2.08 -13.04 9.19
C LEU A 54 -3.31 -12.67 8.38
N ASP A 55 -3.93 -11.52 8.67
CA ASP A 55 -5.00 -10.99 7.84
C ASP A 55 -4.49 -10.69 6.42
N LYS A 56 -5.32 -10.98 5.41
CA LYS A 56 -5.02 -10.88 3.98
C LYS A 56 -4.87 -9.43 3.53
N TYR A 57 -5.69 -8.51 4.05
CA TYR A 57 -5.75 -7.14 3.53
C TYR A 57 -5.28 -6.11 4.55
N LEU A 58 -5.61 -6.26 5.83
CA LEU A 58 -5.39 -5.25 6.86
C LEU A 58 -4.69 -5.87 8.07
N ILE A 59 -3.47 -5.42 8.34
CA ILE A 59 -2.68 -5.88 9.47
C ILE A 59 -2.30 -4.71 10.37
N LYS A 60 -1.73 -5.03 11.53
CA LYS A 60 -1.21 -4.04 12.47
C LYS A 60 0.28 -3.80 12.22
N SER A 61 0.63 -2.54 11.98
CA SER A 61 2.03 -2.06 11.99
C SER A 61 2.68 -2.32 13.35
N PRO A 62 4.03 -2.37 13.45
CA PRO A 62 4.74 -2.38 14.73
C PRO A 62 4.28 -1.29 15.71
N ILE A 63 3.76 -0.16 15.21
CA ILE A 63 3.21 0.94 16.01
C ILE A 63 1.67 0.96 16.10
N ARG A 64 1.02 -0.18 15.80
CA ARG A 64 -0.43 -0.43 15.92
C ARG A 64 -1.36 0.35 14.97
N GLU A 65 -0.79 1.05 13.98
CA GLU A 65 -1.57 1.58 12.86
C GLU A 65 -2.12 0.46 11.99
N VAL A 66 -3.26 0.73 11.34
CA VAL A 66 -3.84 -0.19 10.36
C VAL A 66 -3.13 0.06 9.04
N ILE A 67 -2.53 -0.99 8.47
CA ILE A 67 -1.76 -0.91 7.22
C ILE A 67 -2.18 -2.04 6.29
N PHE A 68 -1.85 -1.90 5.01
CA PHE A 68 -2.07 -2.99 4.05
C PHE A 68 -1.18 -4.20 4.36
N GLY A 69 -1.76 -5.39 4.24
CA GLY A 69 -1.10 -6.68 4.39
C GLY A 69 -0.32 -7.11 3.15
N GLY A 70 0.38 -8.25 3.27
CA GLY A 70 1.20 -8.80 2.19
C GLY A 70 2.52 -8.06 1.98
N GLU A 71 3.06 -8.14 0.76
CA GLU A 71 4.36 -7.55 0.39
C GLU A 71 4.40 -6.02 0.55
N THR A 72 3.25 -5.34 0.40
CA THR A 72 3.15 -3.89 0.55
C THR A 72 3.29 -3.41 2.00
N MET A 73 3.37 -4.33 2.99
CA MET A 73 3.63 -3.94 4.39
C MET A 73 4.93 -3.12 4.52
N GLY A 74 5.94 -3.38 3.67
CA GLY A 74 7.20 -2.61 3.67
C GLY A 74 7.04 -1.15 3.24
N PHE A 75 5.96 -0.81 2.55
CA PHE A 75 5.70 0.53 2.00
C PHE A 75 4.68 1.33 2.81
N TRP A 76 4.29 0.87 3.99
CA TRP A 76 3.24 1.45 4.83
C TRP A 76 3.35 2.96 5.13
N ASN A 77 4.54 3.55 5.06
CA ASN A 77 4.77 4.99 5.27
C ASN A 77 4.49 5.88 4.05
N LEU A 78 3.96 5.32 2.95
CA LEU A 78 3.55 6.13 1.80
C LEU A 78 2.44 7.12 2.20
N CYS A 79 2.53 8.34 1.67
CA CYS A 79 1.43 9.29 1.64
C CYS A 79 1.20 9.72 0.18
N ALA A 80 -0.02 9.53 -0.31
CA ALA A 80 -0.46 9.95 -1.64
C ALA A 80 -1.83 10.64 -1.50
N PRO A 81 -2.15 11.61 -2.39
CA PRO A 81 -3.42 12.33 -2.35
C PRO A 81 -4.64 11.46 -2.68
#